data_AF-A0A821VSL2-F1
#
_entry.id   AF-A0A821VSL2-F1
#
_cell.length_a   1.000
_cell.length_b   1.000
_cell.length_c   1.000
_cell.angle_alpha   90.00
_cell.angle_beta   90.00
_cell.angle_gamma   90.00
#
_symmetry.space_group_name_H-M   'P 1'
#
loop_
_entity.id
_entity.type
_entity.pdbx_description
1 polymer ?
#
loop_
_entity_poly.entity_id
_entity_poly.type
_entity_poly.pdbx_seq_one_letter_code
_entity_poly.pdbx_strand_id
1 'polypeptide(L)'
;MVGTTHFINALIQRQSLTRVCTLRLCGPATHSLRPMSNWPDDLKIQVDGLTALVSGGYFFDGSPIAPLDEEEIRSLVRQALTSDINSFCVCGVFSPCRPDQEERVAEIIREESSDAFITVSHEIAGLGLIERYICA
;
A
#
# COMPACT_ATOMS: atom_id res chain seq x y z
N MET A 1 3.91 -24.07 10.60
CA MET A 1 2.45 -24.20 10.44
C MET A 1 1.81 -23.03 11.16
N VAL A 2 1.64 -21.88 10.48
CA VAL A 2 1.03 -20.68 11.07
C VAL A 2 -0.48 -20.90 11.06
N GLY A 3 -1.06 -21.10 12.24
CA GLY A 3 -2.47 -21.43 12.41
C GLY A 3 -3.36 -20.22 12.16
N THR A 4 -4.39 -20.42 11.35
CA THR A 4 -5.44 -19.45 10.99
C THR A 4 -6.09 -18.76 12.21
N THR A 5 -6.01 -19.35 13.39
CA THR A 5 -6.51 -18.78 14.65
C THR A 5 -5.68 -17.60 15.17
N HIS A 6 -4.38 -17.54 14.91
CA HIS A 6 -3.53 -16.47 15.45
C HIS A 6 -3.81 -15.12 14.76
N PHE A 7 -4.06 -15.15 13.45
CA PHE A 7 -4.50 -14.00 12.66
C PHE A 7 -5.89 -13.52 13.11
N ILE A 8 -6.86 -14.43 13.20
CA ILE A 8 -8.23 -14.08 13.60
C ILE A 8 -8.25 -13.53 15.04
N ASN A 9 -7.49 -14.12 15.97
CA ASN A 9 -7.41 -13.62 17.34
C ASN A 9 -6.73 -12.25 17.40
N ALA A 10 -5.64 -12.01 16.68
CA ALA A 10 -4.99 -10.70 16.60
C ALA A 10 -5.94 -9.62 16.05
N LEU A 11 -6.74 -9.96 15.02
CA LEU A 11 -7.74 -9.08 14.44
C LEU A 11 -8.90 -8.78 15.40
N ILE A 12 -9.45 -9.81 16.05
CA ILE A 12 -10.55 -9.66 17.03
C ILE A 12 -10.08 -8.87 18.25
N GLN A 13 -8.90 -9.20 18.77
CA GLN A 13 -8.33 -8.60 19.98
C GLN A 13 -7.67 -7.23 19.71
N ARG A 14 -7.50 -6.86 18.44
CA ARG A 14 -6.81 -5.64 17.99
C ARG A 14 -5.42 -5.50 18.62
N GLN A 15 -4.69 -6.61 18.70
CA GLN A 15 -3.41 -6.71 19.38
C GLN A 15 -2.36 -7.35 18.46
N SER A 16 -1.11 -6.91 18.62
CA SER A 16 0.03 -7.40 17.83
C SER A 16 -0.16 -7.24 16.31
N LEU A 17 -0.86 -6.19 15.88
CA LEU A 17 -0.98 -5.83 14.48
C LEU A 17 0.27 -5.05 14.04
N THR A 18 0.81 -5.41 12.88
CA THR A 18 1.97 -4.73 12.30
C THR A 18 1.53 -3.39 11.72
N ARG A 19 2.29 -2.33 12.03
CA ARG A 19 2.11 -1.04 11.35
C ARG A 19 2.60 -1.12 9.92
N VAL A 20 1.81 -0.61 8.98
CA VAL A 20 2.07 -0.68 7.54
C VAL A 20 2.24 0.72 6.97
N CYS A 21 3.22 0.86 6.08
CA CYS A 21 3.38 2.02 5.22
C CYS A 21 2.57 1.79 3.93
N THR A 22 1.52 2.57 3.70
CA THR A 22 0.67 2.47 2.51
C THR A 22 1.04 3.54 1.49
N LEU A 23 1.51 3.12 0.32
CA LEU A 23 1.83 3.97 -0.82
C LEU A 23 0.74 3.82 -1.88
N ARG A 24 -0.05 4.88 -2.07
CA ARG A 24 -1.10 4.91 -3.09
C ARG A 24 -0.62 5.71 -4.30
N LEU A 25 -0.39 5.02 -5.43
CA LEU A 25 0.02 5.65 -6.69
C LEU A 25 -1.20 6.25 -7.36
N CYS A 26 -1.34 7.56 -7.27
CA CYS A 26 -2.55 8.24 -7.72
C CYS A 26 -2.26 9.68 -8.14
N GLY A 27 -2.96 10.16 -9.16
CA GLY A 27 -2.92 11.57 -9.53
C GLY A 27 -3.86 12.44 -8.69
N PRO A 28 -3.75 13.79 -8.81
CA PRO A 28 -4.51 14.76 -8.01
C PRO A 28 -6.03 14.53 -8.03
N ALA A 29 -6.56 14.09 -9.17
CA ALA A 29 -7.99 13.82 -9.37
C ALA A 29 -8.54 12.68 -8.48
N THR A 30 -7.67 11.83 -7.95
CA THR A 30 -8.03 10.63 -7.16
C THR A 30 -7.64 10.74 -5.68
N HIS A 31 -7.18 11.91 -5.23
CA HIS A 31 -6.77 12.14 -3.84
C HIS A 31 -7.93 12.09 -2.83
N SER A 32 -9.18 12.27 -3.28
CA SER A 32 -10.37 12.19 -2.44
C SER A 32 -10.61 10.80 -1.85
N LEU A 33 -9.95 9.76 -2.40
CA LEU A 33 -10.07 8.38 -1.96
C LEU A 33 -8.82 8.00 -1.17
N ARG A 34 -8.83 8.26 0.14
CA ARG A 34 -7.75 7.88 1.06
C ARG A 34 -7.77 6.36 1.32
N PRO A 35 -6.60 5.72 1.48
CA PRO A 35 -6.53 4.36 2.01
C PRO A 35 -7.31 4.22 3.32
N MET A 36 -7.86 3.02 3.55
CA MET A 36 -8.61 2.68 4.78
C MET A 36 -9.85 3.53 5.06
N SER A 37 -10.38 4.32 4.11
CA SER A 37 -11.53 5.23 4.37
C SER A 37 -12.76 4.54 4.99
N ASN A 38 -12.98 3.25 4.68
CA ASN A 38 -14.12 2.46 5.17
C ASN A 38 -13.79 1.54 6.37
N TRP A 39 -12.58 1.63 6.93
CA TRP A 39 -12.18 0.79 8.07
C TRP A 39 -12.75 1.33 9.39
N PRO A 40 -12.93 0.48 10.42
CA PRO A 40 -13.15 0.93 11.79
C PRO A 40 -11.97 1.76 12.30
N ASP A 41 -12.21 2.89 12.95
CA ASP A 41 -11.14 3.81 13.39
C ASP A 41 -10.19 3.17 14.40
N ASP A 42 -10.70 2.28 15.25
CA ASP A 42 -9.89 1.55 16.23
C ASP A 42 -8.90 0.57 15.58
N LEU A 43 -9.23 0.04 14.39
CA LEU A 43 -8.33 -0.79 13.60
C LEU A 43 -7.31 0.09 12.85
N LYS A 44 -7.74 1.20 12.24
CA LYS A 44 -6.85 2.15 11.56
C LYS A 44 -5.72 2.61 12.46
N ILE A 45 -6.02 3.01 13.69
CA ILE A 45 -5.01 3.52 14.64
C ILE A 45 -3.92 2.47 14.92
N GLN A 46 -4.25 1.18 14.86
CA GLN A 46 -3.29 0.10 15.13
C GLN A 46 -2.44 -0.27 13.91
N VAL A 47 -2.98 -0.14 12.69
CA VAL A 47 -2.32 -0.61 11.45
C VAL A 47 -1.71 0.52 10.61
N ASP A 48 -2.26 1.74 10.68
CA ASP A 48 -1.80 2.88 9.90
C ASP A 48 -0.49 3.40 10.50
N GLY A 49 0.62 2.98 9.89
CA GLY A 49 1.95 3.45 10.25
C GLY A 49 2.28 4.76 9.55
N LEU A 50 2.15 4.74 8.22
CA LEU A 50 2.37 5.90 7.35
C LEU A 50 1.52 5.72 6.11
N THR A 51 0.73 6.72 5.74
CA THR A 51 -0.06 6.68 4.50
C THR A 51 0.34 7.85 3.61
N ALA A 52 0.75 7.55 2.38
CA ALA A 52 1.13 8.56 1.39
C ALA A 52 0.37 8.38 0.08
N LEU A 53 -0.06 9.51 -0.48
CA LEU A 53 -0.53 9.61 -1.85
C LEU A 53 0.64 10.11 -2.69
N VAL A 54 1.09 9.31 -3.64
CA VAL A 54 2.29 9.58 -4.43
C VAL A 54 1.97 9.62 -5.91
N SER A 55 2.81 10.31 -6.67
CA SER A 55 2.63 10.44 -8.12
C SER A 55 2.65 9.08 -8.82
N GLY A 56 1.67 8.84 -9.69
CA GLY A 56 1.56 7.60 -10.47
C GLY A 56 0.12 7.23 -10.78
N GLY A 57 -0.10 5.94 -11.08
CA GLY A 57 -1.34 5.37 -11.53
C GLY A 57 -1.55 5.49 -13.05
N TYR A 58 -2.53 4.72 -13.54
CA TYR A 58 -2.93 4.69 -14.94
C TYR A 58 -4.39 5.08 -15.11
N PHE A 59 -4.74 5.66 -16.26
CA PHE A 59 -6.12 5.74 -16.72
C PHE A 59 -6.58 4.38 -17.26
N PHE A 60 -7.89 4.24 -17.48
CA PHE A 60 -8.47 2.99 -17.98
C PHE A 60 -7.97 2.58 -19.37
N ASP A 61 -7.50 3.56 -20.16
CA ASP A 61 -6.90 3.34 -21.49
C ASP A 61 -5.40 2.97 -21.41
N GLY A 62 -4.85 2.88 -20.19
CA GLY A 62 -3.46 2.54 -19.92
C GLY A 62 -2.49 3.71 -20.03
N SER A 63 -2.95 4.93 -20.32
CA SER A 63 -2.08 6.12 -20.26
C SER A 63 -1.74 6.47 -18.81
N PRO A 64 -0.50 6.92 -18.49
CA PRO A 64 -0.14 7.29 -17.12
C PRO A 64 -0.92 8.52 -16.65
N ILE A 65 -1.45 8.49 -15.43
CA ILE A 65 -2.09 9.66 -14.82
C ILE A 65 -1.04 10.73 -14.50
N ALA A 66 0.07 10.28 -13.92
CA ALA A 66 1.26 11.06 -13.63
C ALA A 66 2.49 10.14 -13.77
N PRO A 67 3.68 10.68 -14.08
CA PRO A 67 4.91 9.91 -14.00
C PRO A 67 5.18 9.50 -12.55
N LEU A 68 5.85 8.36 -12.38
CA LEU A 68 6.31 7.90 -11.07
C LEU A 68 7.46 8.80 -10.60
N ASP A 69 7.37 9.33 -9.39
CA ASP A 69 8.47 10.08 -8.75
C ASP A 69 9.25 9.13 -7.82
N GLU A 70 10.34 8.57 -8.33
CA GLU A 70 11.13 7.59 -7.58
C GLU A 70 11.81 8.19 -6.33
N GLU A 71 12.17 9.48 -6.35
CA GLU A 71 12.83 10.10 -5.20
C GLU A 71 11.80 10.42 -4.09
N GLU A 72 10.59 10.83 -4.45
CA GLU A 72 9.46 10.92 -3.53
C GLU A 72 9.24 9.58 -2.80
N ILE A 73 9.23 8.47 -3.56
CA ILE A 73 9.06 7.13 -3.02
C ILE A 73 10.21 6.76 -2.09
N ARG A 74 11.47 6.93 -2.50
CA ARG A 74 12.64 6.63 -1.65
C ARG A 74 12.60 7.41 -0.34
N SER A 75 12.26 8.69 -0.40
CA SER A 75 12.13 9.54 0.79
C SER A 75 11.09 8.99 1.77
N LEU A 76 9.92 8.60 1.27
CA LEU A 76 8.85 8.01 2.07
C LEU A 76 9.23 6.64 2.65
N VAL A 77 9.95 5.82 1.89
CA VAL A 77 10.46 4.52 2.37
C VAL A 77 11.45 4.73 3.51
N ARG A 78 12.42 5.63 3.35
CA ARG A 78 13.37 5.99 4.42
C ARG A 78 12.65 6.53 5.65
N GLN A 79 11.63 7.38 5.46
CA GLN A 79 10.82 7.89 6.56
C GLN A 79 10.10 6.77 7.32
N ALA A 80 9.49 5.82 6.62
CA ALA A 80 8.84 4.66 7.23
C ALA A 80 9.84 3.81 8.03
N LEU A 81 11.01 3.52 7.45
CA LEU A 81 12.07 2.74 8.12
C LEU A 81 12.58 3.44 9.38
N THR A 82 12.79 4.77 9.35
CA THR A 82 13.19 5.53 10.56
C THR A 82 12.13 5.52 11.66
N SER A 83 10.88 5.22 11.32
CA SER A 83 9.75 5.10 12.24
C SER A 83 9.48 3.66 12.68
N ASP A 84 10.41 2.73 12.40
CA ASP A 84 10.31 1.29 12.68
C ASP A 84 9.14 0.61 11.94
N ILE A 85 8.83 1.09 10.73
CA ILE A 85 7.82 0.50 9.83
C ILE A 85 8.56 -0.19 8.69
N ASN A 86 8.55 -1.52 8.70
CA ASN A 86 9.22 -2.35 7.70
C ASN A 86 8.22 -3.17 6.85
N SER A 87 6.92 -2.89 6.97
CA SER A 87 5.86 -3.49 6.16
C SER A 87 5.26 -2.44 5.24
N PHE A 88 5.15 -2.73 3.95
CA PHE A 88 4.73 -1.81 2.90
C PHE A 88 3.59 -2.41 2.08
N CYS A 89 2.58 -1.59 1.81
CA CYS A 89 1.50 -1.89 0.88
C CYS A 89 1.55 -0.88 -0.28
N VAL A 90 1.58 -1.35 -1.52
CA VAL A 90 1.59 -0.52 -2.72
C VAL A 90 0.29 -0.74 -3.49
N CYS A 91 -0.43 0.35 -3.77
CA CYS A 91 -1.71 0.32 -4.47
C CYS A 91 -1.77 1.40 -5.55
N GLY A 92 -1.73 1.00 -6.81
CA GLY A 92 -1.82 1.88 -7.97
C GLY A 92 -3.22 1.93 -8.58
N VAL A 93 -3.62 3.10 -9.06
CA VAL A 93 -4.86 3.23 -9.85
C VAL A 93 -4.72 2.40 -11.14
N PHE A 94 -5.64 1.45 -11.34
CA PHE A 94 -5.66 0.47 -12.46
C PHE A 94 -4.47 -0.53 -12.51
N SER A 95 -3.79 -0.77 -11.39
CA SER A 95 -2.65 -1.70 -11.33
C SER A 95 -2.91 -3.17 -11.71
N PRO A 96 -4.12 -3.78 -11.53
CA PRO A 96 -4.35 -5.15 -11.99
C PRO A 96 -4.20 -5.33 -13.51
N CYS A 97 -4.36 -4.25 -14.29
CA CYS A 97 -4.16 -4.28 -15.74
C CYS A 97 -2.74 -3.84 -16.13
N ARG A 98 -2.08 -3.03 -15.30
CA ARG A 98 -0.75 -2.45 -15.51
C ARG A 98 0.04 -2.42 -14.20
N PRO A 99 0.70 -3.54 -13.83
CA PRO A 99 1.39 -3.67 -12.55
C PRO A 99 2.76 -3.00 -12.53
N ASP A 100 3.27 -2.55 -13.68
CA ASP A 100 4.62 -2.05 -13.90
C ASP A 100 5.05 -0.94 -12.90
N GLN A 101 4.15 -0.04 -12.52
CA GLN A 101 4.48 0.97 -11.49
C GLN A 101 4.51 0.39 -10.07
N GLU A 102 3.63 -0.56 -9.72
CA GLU A 102 3.68 -1.21 -8.41
C GLU A 102 4.95 -2.06 -8.28
N GLU A 103 5.30 -2.79 -9.33
CA GLU A 103 6.54 -3.57 -9.40
C GLU A 103 7.76 -2.67 -9.23
N ARG A 104 7.80 -1.51 -9.92
CA ARG A 104 8.91 -0.57 -9.78
C ARG A 104 9.01 0.00 -8.36
N VAL A 105 7.89 0.34 -7.73
CA VAL A 105 7.91 0.79 -6.33
C VAL A 105 8.40 -0.33 -5.41
N ALA A 106 7.98 -1.58 -5.63
CA ALA A 106 8.46 -2.72 -4.86
C ALA A 106 9.98 -2.93 -5.02
N GLU A 107 10.53 -2.74 -6.21
CA GLU A 107 11.99 -2.74 -6.43
C GLU A 107 12.68 -1.65 -5.61
N ILE A 108 12.19 -0.40 -5.68
CA ILE A 108 12.74 0.72 -4.91
C ILE A 108 12.73 0.41 -3.40
N ILE A 109 11.64 -0.16 -2.88
CA ILE A 109 11.57 -0.55 -1.47
C ILE A 109 12.65 -1.59 -1.13
N ARG A 110 12.84 -2.60 -1.99
CA ARG A 110 13.88 -3.65 -1.79
C ARG A 110 15.30 -3.09 -1.87
N GLU A 111 15.53 -2.08 -2.69
CA GLU A 111 16.83 -1.39 -2.78
C GLU A 111 17.15 -0.61 -1.50
N GLU A 112 16.15 0.00 -0.84
CA GLU A 112 16.33 0.73 0.41
C GLU A 112 16.36 -0.20 1.64
N SER A 113 15.64 -1.33 1.60
CA SER A 113 15.65 -2.36 2.66
C SER A 113 15.38 -3.75 2.08
N SER A 114 16.39 -4.63 2.13
CA SER A 114 16.26 -6.03 1.68
C SER A 114 15.32 -6.86 2.56
N ASP A 115 15.09 -6.41 3.80
CA ASP A 115 14.28 -7.13 4.79
C ASP A 115 12.83 -6.64 4.83
N ALA A 116 12.45 -5.71 3.95
CA ALA A 116 11.09 -5.16 3.90
C ALA A 116 10.05 -6.20 3.48
N PHE A 117 8.93 -6.23 4.20
CA PHE A 117 7.73 -6.98 3.78
C PHE A 117 6.93 -6.11 2.82
N ILE A 118 6.75 -6.59 1.59
CA ILE A 118 6.10 -5.80 0.53
C ILE A 118 4.89 -6.57 0.01
N THR A 119 3.76 -5.88 0.00
CA THR A 119 2.52 -6.34 -0.60
C THR A 119 2.16 -5.40 -1.74
N VAL A 120 1.99 -5.93 -2.95
CA VAL A 120 1.51 -5.19 -4.12
C VAL A 120 0.06 -5.57 -4.40
N SER A 121 -0.79 -4.58 -4.64
CA SER A 121 -2.23 -4.81 -4.69
C SER A 121 -2.66 -5.66 -5.88
N HIS A 122 -1.94 -5.61 -7.02
CA HIS A 122 -2.29 -6.39 -8.20
C HIS A 122 -2.16 -7.92 -7.99
N GLU A 123 -1.35 -8.37 -7.01
CA GLU A 123 -1.22 -9.79 -6.66
C GLU A 123 -2.34 -10.31 -5.76
N ILE A 124 -3.09 -9.40 -5.10
CA ILE A 124 -4.11 -9.74 -4.10
C ILE A 124 -5.53 -9.39 -4.58
N ALA A 125 -5.69 -8.26 -5.26
CA ALA A 125 -7.00 -7.75 -5.66
C ALA A 125 -7.41 -8.25 -7.05
N GLY A 126 -8.57 -8.91 -7.13
CA GLY A 126 -9.23 -9.20 -8.39
C GLY A 126 -9.73 -7.95 -9.12
N LEU A 127 -10.30 -8.11 -10.31
CA LEU A 127 -10.79 -7.00 -11.15
C LEU A 127 -11.98 -6.21 -10.58
N GLY A 128 -12.48 -6.49 -9.38
CA GLY A 128 -13.65 -5.81 -8.80
C GLY A 128 -13.32 -4.43 -8.21
N LEU A 129 -14.23 -3.46 -8.35
CA LEU A 129 -14.00 -2.05 -7.96
C LEU A 129 -14.01 -1.80 -6.45
N ILE A 130 -14.65 -2.66 -5.66
CA ILE A 130 -14.80 -2.48 -4.20
C ILE A 130 -13.64 -3.13 -3.44
N GLU A 131 -13.19 -4.31 -3.89
CA GLU A 131 -12.01 -4.99 -3.32
C GLU A 131 -10.75 -4.10 -3.40
N ARG A 132 -10.69 -3.21 -4.41
CA ARG A 132 -9.59 -2.25 -4.65
C ARG A 132 -9.40 -1.19 -3.57
N TYR A 133 -10.39 -0.94 -2.70
CA TYR A 133 -10.28 0.05 -1.62
C TYR A 133 -9.81 -0.54 -0.28
N ILE A 134 -9.70 -1.87 -0.21
CA ILE A 134 -9.47 -2.61 1.05
C ILE A 134 -8.02 -3.06 1.18
N CYS A 135 -7.17 -2.91 0.16
CA CYS A 135 -5.74 -3.21 0.25
C CYS A 135 -5.00 -2.18 1.13
N ALA A 136 -5.14 -2.35 2.44
CA ALA A 136 -4.28 -1.89 3.51
C ALA A 136 -4.31 -2.98 4.60
#